data_AF-A0A6B3EE07-F1
#
_entry.id   AF-A0A6B3EE07-F1
#
_cell.length_a   1.000
_cell.length_b   1.000
_cell.length_c   1.000
_cell.angle_alpha   90.00
_cell.angle_beta   90.00
_cell.angle_gamma   90.00
#
_symmetry.space_group_name_H-M   'P 1'
#
loop_
_entity.id
_entity.type
_entity.pdbx_description
1 polymer ?
#
loop_
_entity_poly.entity_id
_entity_poly.type
_entity_poly.pdbx_seq_one_letter_code
_entity_poly.pdbx_strand_id
1 'polypeptide(L)'
;MVRAAARNNAEWCAAMSRSHGLASTFGARVWTAPARTPLYYPDAVTLVPGTESSAVATGIDTTTPGASVKDSFADLDLVEAGFQVLFEGQWIHRPASAPAIASDLDWEVAGTRDKLRAWAHAWDDGDGNADLFRPELLDDPATFVLAGRSFDGAVIAGAVASRSDQVVGVSNVFALNGGPDAAWPVVLDAVHSLFPAAPVVGYEHGDDLEAALRNGFEPVGPLRIWLHG
;
A
#
# COMPACT_ATOMS: atom_id res chain seq x y z
N MET A 1 14.97 -6.42 -4.91
CA MET A 1 13.96 -5.92 -3.97
C MET A 1 12.79 -5.23 -4.68
N VAL A 2 13.02 -4.18 -5.49
CA VAL A 2 11.95 -3.43 -6.20
C VAL A 2 10.91 -4.32 -6.90
N ARG A 3 11.33 -5.35 -7.67
CA ARG A 3 10.38 -6.29 -8.31
C ARG A 3 9.46 -7.01 -7.32
N ALA A 4 9.97 -7.41 -6.16
CA ALA A 4 9.18 -8.06 -5.13
C ALA A 4 8.19 -7.08 -4.50
N ALA A 5 8.63 -5.84 -4.22
CA ALA A 5 7.78 -4.78 -3.69
C ALA A 5 6.68 -4.36 -4.68
N ALA A 6 7.02 -4.19 -5.96
CA ALA A 6 6.07 -3.89 -7.03
C ALA A 6 5.02 -4.99 -7.20
N ARG A 7 5.45 -6.26 -7.19
CA ARG A 7 4.56 -7.41 -7.28
C ARG A 7 3.62 -7.48 -6.08
N ASN A 8 4.14 -7.37 -4.87
CA ASN A 8 3.36 -7.38 -3.65
C ASN A 8 2.36 -6.20 -3.60
N ASN A 9 2.78 -5.00 -4.01
CA ASN A 9 1.88 -3.85 -4.08
C ASN A 9 0.76 -4.05 -5.12
N ALA A 10 1.07 -4.65 -6.28
CA ALA A 10 0.06 -5.00 -7.28
C ALA A 10 -0.94 -6.05 -6.76
N GLU A 11 -0.49 -7.02 -5.97
CA GLU A 11 -1.35 -8.00 -5.30
C GLU A 11 -2.30 -7.34 -4.31
N TRP A 12 -1.81 -6.34 -3.56
CA TRP A 12 -2.66 -5.51 -2.70
C TRP A 12 -3.67 -4.67 -3.49
N CYS A 13 -3.26 -4.01 -4.58
CA CYS A 13 -4.18 -3.28 -5.46
C CYS A 13 -5.25 -4.20 -6.06
N ALA A 14 -4.89 -5.44 -6.39
CA ALA A 14 -5.83 -6.45 -6.86
C ALA A 14 -6.82 -6.87 -5.77
N ALA A 15 -6.39 -7.01 -4.51
CA ALA A 15 -7.26 -7.32 -3.38
C ALA A 15 -8.29 -6.20 -3.14
N MET A 16 -7.84 -4.94 -3.17
CA MET A 16 -8.72 -3.78 -3.07
C MET A 16 -9.69 -3.68 -4.24
N SER A 17 -9.24 -3.96 -5.46
CA SER A 17 -10.15 -4.01 -6.62
C SER A 17 -11.22 -5.10 -6.44
N ARG A 18 -10.81 -6.31 -6.02
CA ARG A 18 -11.73 -7.43 -5.79
C ARG A 18 -12.76 -7.14 -4.71
N SER A 19 -12.38 -6.53 -3.59
CA SER A 19 -13.33 -6.16 -2.52
C SER A 19 -14.37 -5.14 -3.00
N HIS A 20 -14.04 -4.37 -4.04
CA HIS A 20 -14.96 -3.46 -4.72
C HIS A 20 -15.73 -4.09 -5.90
N GLY A 21 -15.62 -5.41 -6.11
CA GLY A 21 -16.28 -6.13 -7.19
C GLY A 21 -15.64 -5.94 -8.57
N LEU A 22 -14.43 -5.38 -8.62
CA LEU A 22 -13.70 -5.11 -9.84
C LEU A 22 -12.66 -6.20 -10.12
N ALA A 23 -12.86 -6.92 -11.22
CA ALA A 23 -11.87 -7.86 -11.73
C ALA A 23 -10.66 -7.11 -12.31
N SER A 24 -9.47 -7.66 -12.09
CA SER A 24 -8.19 -7.14 -12.60
C SER A 24 -7.31 -8.31 -13.04
N THR A 25 -6.30 -8.04 -13.87
CA THR A 25 -5.50 -9.08 -14.54
C THR A 25 -4.01 -8.87 -14.30
N PHE A 26 -3.29 -9.94 -13.97
CA PHE A 26 -1.84 -9.97 -13.99
C PHE A 26 -1.33 -10.41 -15.35
N GLY A 27 -0.61 -9.53 -16.04
CA GLY A 27 0.24 -9.88 -17.17
C GLY A 27 1.68 -10.16 -16.73
N ALA A 28 2.54 -10.49 -17.69
CA ALA A 28 3.96 -10.73 -17.42
C ALA A 28 4.73 -9.46 -17.00
N ARG A 29 4.26 -8.27 -17.44
CA ARG A 29 4.96 -6.98 -17.24
C ARG A 29 4.16 -5.97 -16.43
N VAL A 30 2.85 -6.11 -16.38
CA VAL A 30 1.93 -5.12 -15.79
C VAL A 30 0.73 -5.85 -15.21
N TRP A 31 0.27 -5.39 -14.05
CA TRP A 31 -1.08 -5.69 -13.56
C TRP A 31 -2.00 -4.55 -13.97
N THR A 32 -3.21 -4.85 -14.46
CA THR A 32 -4.18 -3.82 -14.88
C THR A 32 -5.61 -4.10 -14.45
N ALA A 33 -6.39 -3.04 -14.26
CA ALA A 33 -7.84 -3.05 -14.07
C ALA A 33 -8.51 -2.29 -15.23
N PRO A 34 -9.53 -2.88 -15.89
CA PRO A 34 -10.13 -2.31 -17.09
C PRO A 34 -11.09 -1.14 -16.81
N ALA A 35 -11.41 -0.87 -15.55
CA ALA A 35 -12.25 0.23 -15.10
C ALA A 35 -11.61 0.88 -13.87
N ARG A 36 -12.09 2.07 -13.49
CA ARG A 36 -11.48 2.86 -12.41
C ARG A 36 -11.44 2.07 -11.11
N THR A 37 -10.25 1.96 -10.52
CA THR A 37 -10.03 1.32 -9.22
C THR A 37 -10.51 2.20 -8.06
N PRO A 38 -10.62 1.65 -6.84
CA PRO A 38 -10.97 2.43 -5.66
C PRO A 38 -10.01 3.59 -5.40
N LEU A 39 -10.49 4.62 -4.70
CA LEU A 39 -9.70 5.82 -4.36
C LEU A 39 -8.32 5.44 -3.78
N TYR A 40 -7.27 6.13 -4.23
CA TYR A 40 -5.85 5.92 -3.90
C TYR A 40 -5.18 4.66 -4.48
N TYR A 41 -5.91 3.81 -5.18
CA TYR A 41 -5.34 2.64 -5.87
C TYR A 41 -5.23 2.91 -7.37
N PRO A 42 -4.10 2.56 -8.01
CA PRO A 42 -3.90 2.76 -9.43
C PRO A 42 -4.63 1.72 -10.27
N ASP A 43 -4.87 2.01 -11.54
CA ASP A 43 -5.44 1.02 -12.47
C ASP A 43 -4.39 0.12 -13.08
N ALA A 44 -3.14 0.55 -13.04
CA ALA A 44 -2.03 -0.25 -13.51
C ALA A 44 -0.83 -0.13 -12.58
N VAL A 45 -0.11 -1.24 -12.44
CA VAL A 45 1.17 -1.32 -11.72
C VAL A 45 2.18 -2.02 -12.62
N THR A 46 3.29 -1.35 -12.95
CA THR A 46 4.39 -2.00 -13.69
C THR A 46 5.11 -3.01 -12.78
N LEU A 47 5.39 -4.21 -13.31
CA LEU A 47 5.97 -5.34 -12.56
C LEU A 47 7.44 -5.59 -12.92
N VAL A 48 7.88 -5.09 -14.07
CA VAL A 48 9.26 -5.18 -14.56
C VAL A 48 9.69 -3.85 -15.18
N PRO A 49 11.00 -3.53 -15.17
CA PRO A 49 11.52 -2.35 -15.84
C PRO A 49 11.33 -2.42 -17.36
N GLY A 50 11.34 -1.25 -17.98
CA GLY A 50 11.21 -1.03 -19.42
C GLY A 50 9.86 -1.47 -19.98
N THR A 51 8.81 -1.48 -19.15
CA THR A 51 7.45 -1.82 -19.60
C THR A 51 7.03 -0.80 -20.65
N GLU A 52 6.50 -1.26 -21.79
CA GLU A 52 6.06 -0.36 -22.85
C GLU A 52 4.79 0.39 -22.45
N SER A 53 4.68 1.68 -22.80
CA SER A 53 3.48 2.50 -22.58
C SER A 53 2.22 1.87 -23.18
N SER A 54 2.34 1.25 -24.37
CA SER A 54 1.25 0.54 -25.03
C SER A 54 0.70 -0.63 -24.20
N ALA A 55 1.56 -1.37 -23.50
CA ALA A 55 1.14 -2.48 -22.66
C ALA A 55 0.29 -2.01 -21.46
N VAL A 56 0.57 -0.81 -20.94
CA VAL A 56 -0.24 -0.18 -19.89
C VAL A 56 -1.55 0.33 -20.46
N ALA A 57 -1.51 1.11 -21.54
CA ALA A 57 -2.67 1.77 -22.14
C ALA A 57 -3.75 0.77 -22.62
N THR A 58 -3.35 -0.40 -23.12
CA THR A 58 -4.32 -1.42 -23.56
C THR A 58 -5.13 -2.06 -22.43
N GLY A 59 -4.64 -1.99 -21.19
CA GLY A 59 -5.21 -2.70 -20.05
C GLY A 59 -6.08 -1.85 -19.13
N ILE A 60 -6.18 -0.54 -19.37
CA ILE A 60 -6.88 0.43 -18.52
C ILE A 60 -7.79 1.34 -19.34
N ASP A 61 -8.86 1.84 -18.73
CA ASP A 61 -9.72 2.86 -19.36
C ASP A 61 -9.03 4.23 -19.33
N THR A 62 -8.55 4.69 -20.50
CA THR A 62 -8.04 6.05 -20.73
C THR A 62 -9.05 6.97 -21.43
N THR A 63 -10.28 6.50 -21.65
CA THR A 63 -11.35 7.29 -22.28
C THR A 63 -12.07 8.17 -21.27
N THR A 64 -12.02 7.80 -19.99
CA THR A 64 -12.52 8.57 -18.85
C THR A 64 -11.36 9.22 -18.09
N PRO A 65 -11.48 10.50 -17.68
CA PRO A 65 -10.51 11.14 -16.79
C PRO A 65 -10.29 10.36 -15.48
N GLY A 66 -9.09 10.50 -14.91
CA GLY A 66 -8.73 9.92 -13.61
C GLY A 66 -8.07 8.54 -13.68
N ALA A 67 -7.68 8.07 -14.87
CA ALA A 67 -6.83 6.88 -14.97
C ALA A 67 -5.49 7.12 -14.28
N SER A 68 -4.99 6.15 -13.53
CA SER A 68 -3.71 6.30 -12.83
C SER A 68 -2.84 5.06 -12.94
N VAL A 69 -1.54 5.29 -13.01
CA VAL A 69 -0.53 4.25 -13.21
C VAL A 69 0.55 4.40 -12.16
N LYS A 70 0.83 3.32 -11.45
CA LYS A 70 2.05 3.19 -10.66
C LYS A 70 3.15 2.64 -11.54
N ASP A 71 4.04 3.53 -11.95
CA ASP A 71 5.30 3.17 -12.55
C ASP A 71 6.29 2.81 -11.43
N SER A 72 6.36 1.51 -11.14
CA SER A 72 7.18 0.94 -10.08
C SER A 72 8.69 1.07 -10.31
N PHE A 73 9.14 1.48 -11.49
CA PHE A 73 10.58 1.57 -11.82
C PHE A 73 11.01 2.98 -12.24
N ALA A 74 10.07 3.93 -12.29
CA ALA A 74 10.29 5.31 -12.73
C ALA A 74 10.94 5.41 -14.14
N ASP A 75 10.69 4.43 -15.00
CA ASP A 75 11.27 4.32 -16.34
C ASP A 75 10.23 4.33 -17.47
N LEU A 76 8.96 4.57 -17.14
CA LEU A 76 7.86 4.70 -18.08
C LEU A 76 7.62 6.17 -18.43
N ASP A 77 7.46 6.48 -19.72
CA ASP A 77 6.97 7.78 -20.19
C ASP A 77 5.54 7.64 -20.73
N LEU A 78 4.60 8.37 -20.14
CA LEU A 78 3.18 8.39 -20.51
C LEU A 78 2.69 9.77 -20.95
N VAL A 79 3.60 10.75 -21.15
CA VAL A 79 3.22 12.13 -21.50
C VAL A 79 2.46 12.17 -22.83
N GLU A 80 2.93 11.44 -23.84
CA GLU A 80 2.25 11.36 -25.14
C GLU A 80 0.88 10.67 -25.07
N ALA A 81 0.65 9.89 -24.01
CA ALA A 81 -0.63 9.24 -23.73
C ALA A 81 -1.56 10.12 -22.85
N GLY A 82 -1.24 11.40 -22.63
CA GLY A 82 -2.09 12.33 -21.87
C GLY A 82 -1.94 12.25 -20.35
N PHE A 83 -0.95 11.52 -19.84
CA PHE A 83 -0.69 11.44 -18.41
C PHE A 83 0.27 12.56 -17.97
N GLN A 84 0.11 12.97 -16.72
CA GLN A 84 1.03 13.82 -15.99
C GLN A 84 1.50 13.11 -14.72
N VAL A 85 2.69 13.48 -14.24
CA VAL A 85 3.20 12.98 -12.97
C VAL A 85 2.39 13.60 -11.83
N LEU A 86 1.76 12.76 -11.02
CA LEU A 86 1.08 13.19 -9.80
C LEU A 86 2.09 13.42 -8.68
N PHE A 87 2.96 12.43 -8.43
CA PHE A 87 4.12 12.55 -7.53
C PHE A 87 5.15 11.45 -7.79
N GLU A 88 6.34 11.63 -7.22
CA GLU A 88 7.41 10.63 -7.19
C GLU A 88 7.64 10.16 -5.74
N GLY A 89 8.05 8.91 -5.58
CA GLY A 89 8.32 8.31 -4.28
C GLY A 89 9.49 7.34 -4.32
N GLN A 90 9.75 6.68 -3.19
CA GLN A 90 10.78 5.66 -3.07
C GLN A 90 10.17 4.37 -2.57
N TRP A 91 10.49 3.25 -3.22
CA TRP A 91 10.36 1.96 -2.58
C TRP A 91 11.29 1.90 -1.38
N ILE A 92 10.77 1.40 -0.28
CA ILE A 92 11.50 1.20 0.97
C ILE A 92 11.55 -0.27 1.32
N HIS A 93 12.65 -0.68 1.95
CA HIS A 93 12.87 -2.04 2.42
C HIS A 93 13.48 -2.05 3.81
N ARG A 94 13.04 -3.00 4.63
CA ARG A 94 13.63 -3.29 5.93
C ARG A 94 13.87 -4.80 6.06
N PRO A 95 15.06 -5.23 6.49
CA PRO A 95 15.33 -6.65 6.71
C PRO A 95 14.45 -7.23 7.83
N ALA A 96 14.20 -8.54 7.77
CA ALA A 96 13.48 -9.27 8.81
C ALA A 96 14.22 -9.14 10.15
N SER A 97 13.70 -8.31 11.05
CA SER A 97 14.31 -8.01 12.34
C SER A 97 13.28 -7.44 13.28
N ALA A 98 13.48 -7.63 14.58
CA ALA A 98 12.68 -6.98 15.62
C ALA A 98 12.75 -5.45 15.47
N PRO A 99 11.70 -4.70 15.85
CA PRO A 99 11.76 -3.25 15.89
C PRO A 99 12.83 -2.78 16.90
N ALA A 100 13.59 -1.75 16.54
CA ALA A 100 14.58 -1.15 17.44
C ALA A 100 13.93 -0.23 18.49
N ILE A 101 12.79 0.35 18.14
CA ILE A 101 11.98 1.23 18.97
C ILE A 101 10.76 0.42 19.42
N ALA A 102 10.57 0.29 20.74
CA ALA A 102 9.36 -0.33 21.28
C ALA A 102 8.18 0.63 21.17
N SER A 103 6.99 0.08 20.94
CA SER A 103 5.73 0.82 21.10
C SER A 103 5.16 0.59 22.49
N ASP A 104 4.51 1.61 23.05
CA ASP A 104 3.69 1.48 24.26
C ASP A 104 2.23 1.09 23.93
N LEU A 105 1.89 0.95 22.64
CA LEU A 105 0.57 0.56 22.18
C LEU A 105 0.42 -0.97 22.17
N ASP A 106 -0.72 -1.45 22.65
CA ASP A 106 -1.17 -2.80 22.32
C ASP A 106 -1.60 -2.85 20.86
N TRP A 107 -1.51 -4.03 20.23
CA TRP A 107 -1.99 -4.19 18.87
C TRP A 107 -2.79 -5.47 18.68
N GLU A 108 -3.64 -5.45 17.65
CA GLU A 108 -4.33 -6.65 17.17
C GLU A 108 -4.52 -6.64 15.65
N VAL A 109 -4.83 -7.82 15.10
CA VAL A 109 -5.36 -7.93 13.75
C VAL A 109 -6.87 -7.68 13.80
N ALA A 110 -7.35 -6.70 13.02
CA ALA A 110 -8.76 -6.35 12.89
C ALA A 110 -9.52 -7.36 12.01
N GLY A 111 -9.58 -8.62 12.45
CA GLY A 111 -10.13 -9.77 11.68
C GLY A 111 -11.66 -9.90 11.70
N THR A 112 -12.40 -8.88 12.15
CA THR A 112 -13.87 -8.89 12.16
C THR A 112 -14.41 -7.63 11.52
N ARG A 113 -15.65 -7.67 11.03
CA ARG A 113 -16.30 -6.52 10.37
C ARG A 113 -16.30 -5.26 11.24
N ASP A 114 -16.60 -5.42 12.53
CA ASP A 114 -16.66 -4.29 13.47
C ASP A 114 -15.28 -3.71 13.77
N LYS A 115 -14.26 -4.57 13.89
CA LYS A 115 -12.88 -4.14 14.11
C LYS A 115 -12.32 -3.44 12.88
N LEU A 116 -12.59 -3.97 11.68
CA LEU A 116 -12.21 -3.33 10.42
C LEU A 116 -12.88 -1.97 10.27
N ARG A 117 -14.18 -1.86 10.56
CA ARG A 117 -14.91 -0.59 10.53
C ARG A 117 -14.29 0.42 11.49
N ALA A 118 -14.00 0.03 12.73
CA ALA A 118 -13.37 0.91 13.71
C ALA A 118 -11.99 1.38 13.24
N TRP A 119 -11.19 0.48 12.67
CA TRP A 119 -9.89 0.81 12.08
C TRP A 119 -10.04 1.79 10.90
N ALA A 120 -10.98 1.53 10.00
CA ALA A 120 -11.19 2.36 8.82
C ALA A 120 -11.64 3.78 9.17
N HIS A 121 -12.47 3.95 10.20
CA HIS A 121 -12.83 5.28 10.71
C HIS A 121 -11.66 6.02 11.35
N ALA A 122 -10.76 5.31 12.05
CA ALA A 122 -9.56 5.92 12.60
C ALA A 122 -8.57 6.30 11.50
N TRP A 123 -8.43 5.47 10.47
CA TRP A 123 -7.59 5.79 9.30
C TRP A 123 -8.15 6.97 8.50
N ASP A 124 -9.47 7.06 8.36
CA ASP A 124 -10.17 8.09 7.59
C ASP A 124 -10.09 9.48 8.22
N ASP A 125 -9.95 9.57 9.54
CA ASP A 125 -9.92 10.82 10.31
C ASP A 125 -11.01 11.86 9.94
N GLY A 126 -12.16 11.37 9.46
CA GLY A 126 -13.31 12.20 9.06
C GLY A 126 -13.34 12.65 7.60
N ASP A 127 -12.42 12.18 6.75
CA ASP A 127 -12.37 12.50 5.32
C ASP A 127 -13.49 11.84 4.48
N GLY A 128 -14.29 10.95 5.07
CA GLY A 128 -15.47 10.35 4.44
C GLY A 128 -15.17 9.17 3.52
N ASN A 129 -13.98 8.60 3.63
CA ASN A 129 -13.45 7.48 2.87
C ASN A 129 -13.37 6.17 3.67
N ALA A 130 -13.93 6.10 4.89
CA ALA A 130 -13.91 4.88 5.71
C ALA A 130 -14.48 3.64 4.98
N ASP A 131 -15.46 3.83 4.08
CA ASP A 131 -16.05 2.75 3.28
C ASP A 131 -15.12 2.21 2.16
N LEU A 132 -13.92 2.77 2.01
CA LEU A 132 -12.87 2.25 1.14
C LEU A 132 -12.44 0.84 1.57
N PHE A 133 -12.39 0.58 2.87
CA PHE A 133 -11.98 -0.70 3.44
C PHE A 133 -13.19 -1.59 3.71
N ARG A 134 -13.57 -2.38 2.70
CA ARG A 134 -14.75 -3.23 2.76
C ARG A 134 -14.52 -4.57 3.47
N PRO A 135 -15.54 -5.14 4.12
CA PRO A 135 -15.46 -6.44 4.80
C PRO A 135 -14.88 -7.60 3.98
N GLU A 136 -15.04 -7.58 2.65
CA GLU A 136 -14.53 -8.59 1.73
C GLU A 136 -13.00 -8.70 1.76
N LEU A 137 -12.29 -7.69 2.26
CA LEU A 137 -10.85 -7.77 2.51
C LEU A 137 -10.47 -8.82 3.56
N LEU A 138 -11.40 -9.13 4.48
CA LEU A 138 -11.18 -10.15 5.52
C LEU A 138 -11.17 -11.58 4.96
N ASP A 139 -11.68 -11.78 3.74
CA ASP A 139 -11.66 -13.06 3.05
C ASP A 139 -10.31 -13.33 2.35
N ASP A 140 -9.44 -12.33 2.25
CA ASP A 140 -8.11 -12.48 1.65
C ASP A 140 -7.08 -12.94 2.70
N PRO A 141 -6.58 -14.20 2.63
CA PRO A 141 -5.65 -14.74 3.62
C PRO A 141 -4.26 -14.10 3.58
N ALA A 142 -3.97 -13.26 2.58
CA ALA A 142 -2.75 -12.49 2.50
C ALA A 142 -2.87 -11.09 3.15
N THR A 143 -4.08 -10.66 3.54
CA THR A 143 -4.33 -9.30 4.05
C THR A 143 -4.52 -9.29 5.56
N PHE A 144 -3.78 -8.43 6.25
CA PHE A 144 -3.80 -8.28 7.70
C PHE A 144 -3.93 -6.79 8.05
N VAL A 145 -5.09 -6.40 8.58
CA VAL A 145 -5.34 -5.02 9.02
C VAL A 145 -4.86 -4.89 10.46
N LEU A 146 -3.81 -4.10 10.68
CA LEU A 146 -3.12 -3.97 11.95
C LEU A 146 -3.64 -2.73 12.68
N ALA A 147 -4.18 -2.92 13.88
CA ALA A 147 -4.74 -1.86 14.70
C ALA A 147 -3.89 -1.68 15.97
N GLY A 148 -3.19 -0.56 16.08
CA GLY A 148 -2.57 -0.09 17.31
C GLY A 148 -3.60 0.63 18.18
N ARG A 149 -3.72 0.19 19.43
CA ARG A 149 -4.73 0.64 20.38
C ARG A 149 -4.12 1.42 21.54
N SER A 150 -4.80 2.50 21.92
CA SER A 150 -4.55 3.18 23.19
C SER A 150 -5.03 2.32 24.36
N PHE A 151 -4.63 2.71 25.58
CA PHE A 151 -5.01 2.02 26.82
C PHE A 151 -6.53 1.91 27.04
N ASP A 152 -7.30 2.88 26.55
CA ASP A 152 -8.78 2.88 26.59
C ASP A 152 -9.41 2.03 25.46
N GLY A 153 -8.59 1.43 24.61
CA GLY A 153 -9.01 0.52 23.54
C GLY A 153 -9.35 1.20 22.21
N ALA A 154 -9.23 2.53 22.07
CA ALA A 154 -9.45 3.20 20.78
C ALA A 154 -8.34 2.85 19.78
N VAL A 155 -8.69 2.72 18.49
CA VAL A 155 -7.68 2.58 17.42
C VAL A 155 -7.08 3.95 17.16
N ILE A 156 -5.77 4.09 17.36
CA ILE A 156 -5.08 5.37 17.22
C ILE A 156 -3.89 5.32 16.27
N ALA A 157 -3.50 4.12 15.83
CA ALA A 157 -2.50 3.91 14.80
C ALA A 157 -2.81 2.62 14.04
N GLY A 158 -2.26 2.46 12.85
CA GLY A 158 -2.42 1.22 12.11
C GLY A 158 -1.76 1.22 10.76
N ALA A 159 -1.86 0.06 10.12
CA ALA A 159 -1.44 -0.16 8.74
C ALA A 159 -2.16 -1.38 8.18
N VAL A 160 -2.05 -1.60 6.87
CA VAL A 160 -2.34 -2.89 6.25
C VAL A 160 -1.03 -3.58 5.93
N ALA A 161 -0.89 -4.82 6.42
CA ALA A 161 0.16 -5.74 6.00
C ALA A 161 -0.39 -6.71 4.94
N SER A 162 0.31 -6.82 3.81
CA SER A 162 -0.02 -7.73 2.71
C SER A 162 1.13 -8.73 2.51
N ARG A 163 0.87 -10.02 2.71
CA ARG A 163 1.89 -11.06 2.58
C ARG A 163 1.98 -11.59 1.15
N SER A 164 3.16 -11.55 0.56
CA SER A 164 3.50 -12.28 -0.67
C SER A 164 4.49 -13.41 -0.39
N ASP A 165 4.93 -14.11 -1.44
CA ASP A 165 5.90 -15.21 -1.34
C ASP A 165 7.26 -14.77 -0.79
N GLN A 166 7.66 -13.51 -1.02
CA GLN A 166 9.03 -13.03 -0.74
C GLN A 166 9.11 -11.95 0.33
N VAL A 167 8.05 -11.16 0.49
CA VAL A 167 8.05 -9.94 1.31
C VAL A 167 6.68 -9.74 1.96
N VAL A 168 6.65 -8.96 3.04
CA VAL A 168 5.43 -8.37 3.58
C VAL A 168 5.39 -6.90 3.18
N GLY A 169 4.40 -6.51 2.40
CA GLY A 169 4.11 -5.11 2.11
C GLY A 169 3.40 -4.45 3.26
N VAL A 170 3.78 -3.24 3.60
CA VAL A 170 3.06 -2.37 4.52
C VAL A 170 2.56 -1.16 3.73
N SER A 171 1.28 -0.83 3.90
CA SER A 171 0.63 0.32 3.29
C SER A 171 -0.39 0.94 4.24
N ASN A 172 -0.91 2.12 3.90
CA ASN A 172 -1.97 2.79 4.67
C ASN A 172 -1.55 3.00 6.14
N VAL A 173 -0.28 3.32 6.36
CA VAL A 173 0.27 3.62 7.68
C VAL A 173 -0.31 4.93 8.18
N PHE A 174 -0.82 4.96 9.40
CA PHE A 174 -1.36 6.18 10.00
C PHE A 174 -1.23 6.16 11.53
N ALA A 175 -1.22 7.36 12.11
CA ALA A 175 -1.47 7.58 13.53
C ALA A 175 -2.26 8.88 13.73
N LEU A 176 -3.29 8.84 14.57
CA LEU A 176 -4.11 10.02 14.90
C LEU A 176 -3.34 11.08 15.69
N ASN A 177 -2.27 10.68 16.37
CA ASN A 177 -1.41 11.55 17.17
C ASN A 177 0.07 11.27 16.86
N GLY A 178 0.91 12.30 16.87
CA GLY A 178 2.37 12.14 16.76
C GLY A 178 2.91 11.91 15.34
N GLY A 179 2.04 11.96 14.33
CA GLY A 179 2.43 11.86 12.92
C GLY A 179 2.92 10.46 12.50
N PRO A 180 3.51 10.35 11.30
CA PRO A 180 3.86 9.06 10.69
C PRO A 180 4.83 8.21 11.54
N ASP A 181 5.72 8.85 12.30
CA ASP A 181 6.66 8.17 13.21
C ASP A 181 5.96 7.37 14.32
N ALA A 182 4.79 7.81 14.78
CA ALA A 182 4.11 7.18 15.91
C ALA A 182 3.52 5.80 15.56
N ALA A 183 3.25 5.55 14.28
CA ALA A 183 2.67 4.29 13.81
C ALA A 183 3.71 3.19 13.62
N TRP A 184 4.91 3.53 13.15
CA TRP A 184 5.91 2.55 12.73
C TRP A 184 6.32 1.56 13.83
N PRO A 185 6.59 1.96 15.09
CA PRO A 185 6.95 1.01 16.14
C PRO A 185 5.90 -0.11 16.35
N VAL A 186 4.61 0.24 16.42
CA VAL A 186 3.53 -0.75 16.63
C VAL A 186 3.29 -1.62 15.39
N VAL A 187 3.39 -1.02 14.20
CA VAL A 187 3.24 -1.74 12.92
C VAL A 187 4.38 -2.75 12.75
N LEU A 188 5.62 -2.36 13.04
CA LEU A 188 6.79 -3.23 12.92
C LEU A 188 6.78 -4.34 13.98
N ASP A 189 6.31 -4.08 15.20
CA ASP A 189 6.13 -5.12 16.22
C ASP A 189 5.09 -6.16 15.76
N ALA A 190 3.95 -5.71 15.24
CA ALA A 190 2.92 -6.57 14.70
C ALA A 190 3.41 -7.42 13.51
N VAL A 191 4.09 -6.79 12.54
CA VAL A 191 4.65 -7.48 11.37
C VAL A 191 5.73 -8.48 11.79
N HIS A 192 6.62 -8.13 12.73
CA HIS A 192 7.64 -9.04 13.22
C HIS A 192 7.03 -10.24 13.96
N SER A 193 5.98 -10.02 14.75
CA SER A 193 5.27 -11.09 15.46
C SER A 193 4.56 -12.06 14.52
N LEU A 194 3.93 -11.54 13.46
CA LEU A 194 3.19 -12.35 12.48
C LEU A 194 4.12 -13.03 11.46
N PHE A 195 5.20 -12.36 11.05
CA PHE A 195 6.07 -12.76 9.94
C PHE A 195 7.57 -12.58 10.30
N PRO A 196 8.08 -13.29 11.32
CA PRO A 196 9.40 -12.99 11.91
C PRO A 196 10.58 -13.12 10.96
N ALA A 197 10.43 -13.91 9.88
CA ALA A 197 11.47 -14.15 8.88
C ALA A 197 11.28 -13.37 7.57
N ALA A 198 10.20 -12.60 7.42
CA ALA A 198 9.91 -11.89 6.19
C ALA A 198 10.49 -10.47 6.20
N PRO A 199 11.22 -10.05 5.15
CA PRO A 199 11.56 -8.65 4.98
C PRO A 199 10.30 -7.82 4.70
N VAL A 200 10.34 -6.57 5.14
CA VAL A 200 9.23 -5.62 5.02
C VAL A 200 9.52 -4.67 3.86
N VAL A 201 8.50 -4.38 3.06
CA VAL A 201 8.57 -3.40 1.97
C VAL A 201 7.39 -2.45 2.01
N GLY A 202 7.54 -1.30 1.37
CA GLY A 202 6.50 -0.30 1.21
C GLY A 202 6.98 0.74 0.20
N TYR A 203 6.26 1.85 0.07
CA TYR A 203 6.81 3.03 -0.58
C TYR A 203 6.28 4.27 0.12
N GLU A 204 7.10 5.31 0.15
CA GLU A 204 6.76 6.58 0.79
C GLU A 204 7.36 7.74 0.00
N HIS A 205 6.90 8.96 0.29
CA HIS A 205 7.46 10.21 -0.21
C HIS A 205 7.38 11.30 0.86
N GLY A 206 8.16 12.38 0.73
CA GLY A 206 8.13 13.50 1.68
C GLY A 206 8.41 13.07 3.13
N ASP A 207 7.63 13.62 4.06
CA ASP A 207 7.80 13.40 5.51
C ASP A 207 7.58 11.92 5.91
N ASP A 208 6.68 11.21 5.21
CA ASP A 208 6.42 9.78 5.46
C ASP A 208 7.65 8.93 5.13
N LEU A 209 8.39 9.29 4.08
CA LEU A 209 9.64 8.63 3.75
C LEU A 209 10.67 8.85 4.85
N GLU A 210 10.84 10.08 5.33
CA GLU A 210 11.77 10.36 6.41
C GLU A 210 11.43 9.56 7.69
N ALA A 211 10.14 9.43 8.00
CA ALA A 211 9.66 8.64 9.14
C ALA A 211 9.97 7.15 8.99
N ALA A 212 9.75 6.58 7.79
CA ALA A 212 10.11 5.19 7.52
C ALA A 212 11.62 4.96 7.67
N LEU A 213 12.47 5.88 7.18
CA LEU A 213 13.92 5.78 7.32
C LEU A 213 14.38 5.80 8.79
N ARG A 214 13.77 6.64 9.63
CA ARG A 214 14.03 6.66 11.08
C ARG A 214 13.69 5.33 11.76
N ASN A 215 12.78 4.56 11.19
CA ASN A 215 12.35 3.25 11.68
C ASN A 215 13.08 2.06 11.03
N GLY A 216 14.23 2.33 10.38
CA GLY A 216 15.17 1.32 9.90
C GLY A 216 14.85 0.78 8.51
N PHE A 217 14.02 1.49 7.74
CA PHE A 217 13.92 1.25 6.31
C PHE A 217 15.07 1.91 5.55
N GLU A 218 15.38 1.36 4.39
CA GLU A 218 16.32 1.91 3.41
C GLU A 218 15.61 2.08 2.06
N PRO A 219 15.90 3.15 1.29
CA PRO A 219 15.36 3.30 -0.04
C PRO A 219 16.02 2.30 -0.99
N VAL A 220 15.23 1.63 -1.84
CA VAL A 220 15.70 0.60 -2.77
C VAL A 220 15.42 0.89 -4.24
N GLY A 221 14.75 1.99 -4.54
CA GLY A 221 14.58 2.49 -5.90
C GLY A 221 13.41 3.47 -6.04
N PRO A 222 13.46 4.37 -7.04
CA PRO A 222 12.39 5.33 -7.28
C PRO A 222 11.13 4.66 -7.85
N LEU A 223 10.01 5.34 -7.69
CA LEU A 223 8.77 5.07 -8.40
C LEU A 223 8.06 6.37 -8.74
N ARG A 224 7.09 6.30 -9.66
CA ARG A 224 6.30 7.44 -10.09
C ARG A 224 4.82 7.08 -10.18
N ILE A 225 3.96 7.99 -9.73
CA ILE A 225 2.51 7.89 -9.93
C ILE A 225 2.09 8.84 -11.04
N TRP A 226 1.44 8.30 -12.05
CA TRP A 226 0.88 9.03 -13.17
C TRP A 226 -0.63 9.19 -13.02
N LEU A 227 -1.16 10.30 -13.49
CA LEU A 227 -2.60 10.59 -13.56
C LEU A 227 -2.96 11.09 -14.96
N HIS A 228 -4.01 10.53 -15.54
CA HIS A 228 -4.60 10.93 -16.80
C HIS A 228 -5.71 11.94 -16.53
N GLY A 229 -5.61 13.11 -17.15
CA GLY A 229 -6.56 14.23 -17.02
C GLY A 229 -7.57 14.27 -18.14
#